data_AF-A0A1E8GLE2-F1
#
_entry.id   AF-A0A1E8GLE2-F1
#
_cell.length_a   1.000
_cell.length_b   1.000
_cell.length_c   1.000
_cell.angle_alpha   90.00
_cell.angle_beta   90.00
_cell.angle_gamma   90.00
#
_symmetry.space_group_name_H-M   'P 1'
#
loop_
_entity.id
_entity.type
_entity.pdbx_description
1 polymer ?
#
loop_
_entity_poly.entity_id
_entity_poly.type
_entity_poly.pdbx_seq_one_letter_code
_entity_poly.pdbx_strand_id
1 'polypeptide(L)'
;MDDDDYKNIYEDFSGWLKFIEAKNLAFLTIQLGALYAILKLQNVRIGLTSVAFLVSIFILLTSLIPRIDKTSKNVVYFGSWIDKDTAEISKLEKSYKTQCKDIALVISKKSKKFRYSLFIFILAILYGLFVNWNIIGKLFC
;
A
#
# COMPACT_ATOMS: atom_id res chain seq x y z
N MET A 1 17.06 -25.56 13.38
CA MET A 1 16.02 -24.53 13.26
C MET A 1 14.77 -25.32 13.03
N ASP A 2 14.00 -25.47 14.10
CA ASP A 2 12.89 -26.42 14.15
C ASP A 2 11.69 -25.80 13.43
N ASP A 3 10.72 -26.63 13.03
CA ASP A 3 9.53 -26.16 12.30
C ASP A 3 8.76 -25.07 13.07
N ASP A 4 8.84 -25.08 14.41
CA ASP A 4 8.28 -24.06 15.29
C ASP A 4 8.97 -22.69 15.16
N ASP A 5 10.28 -22.65 14.94
CA ASP A 5 11.02 -21.40 14.69
C ASP A 5 10.56 -20.75 13.38
N TYR A 6 10.37 -21.58 12.35
CA TYR A 6 9.91 -21.11 11.04
C TYR A 6 8.46 -20.65 11.05
N LYS A 7 7.62 -21.27 11.89
CA LYS A 7 6.24 -20.84 12.09
C LYS A 7 6.16 -19.47 12.76
N ASN A 8 6.95 -19.22 13.80
CA ASN A 8 7.00 -17.92 14.47
C ASN A 8 7.45 -16.81 13.50
N ILE A 9 8.48 -17.08 12.70
CA ILE A 9 8.97 -16.14 11.68
C ILE A 9 7.89 -15.85 10.62
N TYR A 10 7.15 -16.88 10.19
CA TYR A 10 6.04 -16.71 9.26
C TYR A 10 4.92 -15.82 9.85
N GLU A 11 4.55 -16.03 11.11
CA GLU A 11 3.55 -15.21 11.81
C GLU A 11 4.00 -13.74 11.90
N ASP A 12 5.27 -13.48 12.21
CA ASP A 12 5.86 -12.14 12.21
C ASP A 12 5.79 -11.48 10.82
N PHE A 13 6.20 -12.20 9.77
CA PHE A 13 6.13 -11.68 8.39
C PHE A 13 4.69 -11.39 7.96
N SER A 14 3.74 -12.22 8.38
CA SER A 14 2.31 -12.00 8.14
C SER A 14 1.81 -10.74 8.86
N GLY A 15 2.21 -10.55 10.12
CA GLY A 15 1.93 -9.33 10.89
C GLY A 15 2.48 -8.08 10.21
N TRP A 16 3.72 -8.12 9.75
CA TRP A 16 4.36 -7.02 9.00
C TRP A 16 3.63 -6.69 7.70
N LEU A 17 3.15 -7.70 6.98
CA LEU A 17 2.37 -7.50 5.76
C LEU A 17 1.05 -6.76 6.06
N LYS A 18 0.30 -7.22 7.07
CA LYS A 18 -0.95 -6.57 7.52
C LYS A 18 -0.70 -5.11 7.92
N PHE A 19 0.38 -4.85 8.66
CA PHE A 19 0.78 -3.50 9.02
C PHE A 19 1.05 -2.62 7.80
N ILE A 20 1.74 -3.14 6.78
CA ILE A 20 2.01 -2.40 5.54
C ILE A 20 0.72 -2.11 4.77
N GLU A 21 -0.22 -3.04 4.74
CA GLU A 21 -1.52 -2.84 4.10
C GLU A 21 -2.36 -1.80 4.82
N ALA A 22 -2.45 -1.86 6.16
CA ALA A 22 -3.13 -0.85 6.97
C ALA A 22 -2.50 0.54 6.78
N LYS A 23 -1.16 0.62 6.76
CA LYS A 23 -0.42 1.86 6.49
C LYS A 23 -0.72 2.41 5.09
N ASN A 24 -0.74 1.56 4.07
CA ASN A 24 -1.10 1.96 2.71
C ASN A 24 -2.55 2.46 2.66
N LEU A 25 -3.48 1.77 3.32
CA LEU A 25 -4.88 2.20 3.37
C LEU A 25 -5.05 3.56 4.06
N ALA A 26 -4.42 3.76 5.22
CA ALA A 26 -4.44 5.04 5.92
C ALA A 26 -3.88 6.18 5.04
N PHE A 27 -2.79 5.91 4.32
CA PHE A 27 -2.23 6.90 3.40
C PHE A 27 -3.14 7.18 2.20
N LEU A 28 -3.86 6.17 1.68
CA LEU A 28 -4.88 6.36 0.64
C LEU A 28 -5.97 7.33 1.11
N THR A 29 -6.46 7.16 2.34
CA THR A 29 -7.48 8.03 2.93
C THR A 29 -6.99 9.48 3.01
N ILE A 30 -5.73 9.70 3.39
CA ILE A 30 -5.11 11.03 3.40
C ILE A 30 -5.06 11.61 1.98
N GLN A 31 -4.66 10.82 0.98
CA GLN A 31 -4.60 11.28 -0.42
C GLN A 31 -5.98 11.67 -0.97
N LEU A 32 -7.02 10.89 -0.66
CA LEU A 32 -8.39 11.19 -1.07
C LEU A 32 -8.92 12.46 -0.38
N GLY A 33 -8.63 12.64 0.91
CA GLY A 33 -8.97 13.87 1.63
C GLY A 33 -8.30 15.11 1.04
N ALA A 34 -7.02 15.01 0.70
CA ALA A 34 -6.27 16.08 0.06
C ALA A 34 -6.82 16.40 -1.36
N LEU A 35 -7.11 15.37 -2.17
CA LEU A 35 -7.71 15.54 -3.49
C LEU A 35 -9.08 16.22 -3.39
N TYR A 36 -9.93 15.81 -2.45
CA TYR A 36 -11.22 16.45 -2.22
C TYR A 36 -11.08 17.93 -1.85
N ALA A 37 -10.17 18.26 -0.93
CA ALA A 37 -9.91 19.64 -0.54
C ALA A 37 -9.45 20.49 -1.73
N ILE A 38 -8.58 19.94 -2.56
CA ILE A 38 -8.05 20.58 -3.77
C ILE A 38 -9.16 20.80 -4.81
N LEU A 39 -10.01 19.81 -5.08
CA LEU A 39 -11.13 19.94 -6.01
C LEU A 39 -12.15 20.99 -5.54
N LYS A 40 -12.37 21.10 -4.22
CA LYS A 40 -13.27 22.09 -3.63
C LYS A 40 -12.80 23.53 -3.84
N LEU A 41 -11.51 23.77 -4.03
CA LEU A 41 -10.94 25.12 -4.22
C LEU A 41 -11.21 25.75 -5.61
N GLN A 42 -11.94 25.07 -6.52
CA GLN A 42 -12.49 25.60 -7.79
C GLN A 42 -11.56 26.51 -8.63
N ASN A 43 -10.25 26.28 -8.61
CA ASN A 43 -9.30 27.04 -9.43
C ASN A 43 -8.85 26.22 -10.65
N VAL A 44 -8.96 26.78 -11.86
CA VAL A 44 -8.61 26.10 -13.13
C VAL A 44 -7.14 25.66 -13.18
N ARG A 45 -6.25 26.30 -12.40
CA ARG A 45 -4.81 25.94 -12.28
C ARG A 45 -4.55 24.67 -11.44
N ILE A 46 -5.59 24.08 -10.86
CA ILE A 46 -5.51 22.87 -10.06
C ILE A 46 -5.43 21.59 -10.91
N GLY A 47 -5.75 21.66 -12.22
CA GLY A 47 -5.82 20.50 -13.11
C GLY A 47 -4.58 19.59 -13.08
N LEU A 48 -3.38 20.16 -13.20
CA LEU A 48 -2.13 19.36 -13.19
C LEU A 48 -1.84 18.75 -11.81
N THR A 49 -2.16 19.48 -10.74
CA THR A 49 -2.03 19.00 -9.36
C THR A 49 -2.94 17.79 -9.16
N SER A 50 -4.23 17.89 -9.52
CA SER A 50 -5.20 16.80 -9.41
C SER A 50 -4.77 15.56 -10.17
N VAL A 51 -4.18 15.70 -11.36
CA VAL A 51 -3.65 14.56 -12.13
C VAL A 51 -2.51 13.87 -11.37
N ALA A 52 -1.59 14.62 -10.76
CA ALA A 52 -0.51 14.04 -9.96
C ALA A 52 -1.05 13.28 -8.72
N PHE A 53 -2.09 13.80 -8.05
CA PHE A 53 -2.79 13.08 -6.98
C PHE A 53 -3.43 11.78 -7.49
N LEU A 54 -4.12 11.80 -8.63
CA LEU A 54 -4.72 10.61 -9.22
C LEU A 54 -3.67 9.54 -9.57
N VAL A 55 -2.52 9.94 -10.11
CA VAL A 55 -1.41 9.02 -10.39
C VAL A 55 -0.87 8.41 -9.09
N SER A 56 -0.70 9.22 -8.04
CA SER A 56 -0.25 8.74 -6.74
C SER A 56 -1.23 7.74 -6.11
N ILE A 57 -2.53 8.03 -6.17
CA ILE A 57 -3.62 7.17 -5.71
C ILE A 57 -3.62 5.86 -6.50
N PHE A 58 -3.50 5.92 -7.82
CA PHE A 58 -3.50 4.74 -8.67
C PHE A 58 -2.35 3.79 -8.32
N ILE A 59 -1.13 4.33 -8.15
CA ILE A 59 0.04 3.53 -7.73
C ILE A 59 -0.24 2.80 -6.40
N LEU A 60 -0.86 3.50 -5.44
CA LEU A 60 -1.17 2.95 -4.14
C LEU A 60 -2.27 1.87 -4.21
N LEU A 61 -3.31 2.08 -5.03
CA LEU A 61 -4.35 1.08 -5.29
C LEU A 61 -3.76 -0.22 -5.85
N THR A 62 -2.82 -0.13 -6.80
CA THR A 62 -2.13 -1.33 -7.30
C THR A 62 -1.25 -2.03 -6.24
N SER A 63 -0.96 -1.38 -5.12
CA SER A 63 -0.26 -1.97 -3.98
C SER A 63 -1.18 -2.70 -3.01
N LEU A 64 -2.47 -2.39 -3.02
CA LEU A 64 -3.50 -3.03 -2.18
C LEU A 64 -4.07 -4.29 -2.82
N ILE A 65 -3.94 -4.46 -4.14
CA ILE A 65 -4.41 -5.67 -4.84
C ILE A 65 -3.73 -6.91 -4.25
N PRO A 66 -4.50 -7.92 -3.81
CA PRO A 66 -3.96 -9.18 -3.37
C PRO A 66 -3.28 -9.90 -4.54
N ARG A 67 -2.02 -10.29 -4.35
CA ARG A 67 -1.28 -11.11 -5.31
C ARG A 67 -1.78 -12.54 -5.23
N ILE A 68 -2.64 -12.92 -6.16
CA ILE A 68 -3.04 -14.31 -6.39
C ILE A 68 -1.90 -14.97 -7.18
N ASP A 69 -1.18 -15.90 -6.56
CA ASP A 69 -0.23 -16.75 -7.28
C ASP A 69 -1.03 -17.81 -8.05
N LYS A 70 -0.85 -17.91 -9.38
CA LYS A 70 -1.55 -18.90 -10.22
C LYS A 70 -0.92 -20.30 -10.12
N THR A 71 0.33 -20.38 -9.62
CA THR A 71 1.11 -21.63 -9.60
C THR A 71 1.00 -22.35 -8.26
N SER A 72 0.67 -21.64 -7.17
CA SER A 72 0.28 -22.25 -5.92
C SER A 72 -1.21 -22.03 -5.70
N LYS A 73 -2.00 -23.10 -5.55
CA LYS A 73 -3.37 -23.02 -5.01
C LYS A 73 -3.42 -22.44 -3.58
N ASN A 74 -2.29 -21.98 -3.05
CA ASN A 74 -2.23 -21.17 -1.85
C ASN A 74 -2.45 -19.72 -2.24
N VAL A 75 -3.67 -19.25 -2.02
CA VAL A 75 -3.91 -17.83 -2.01
C VAL A 75 -3.17 -17.27 -0.80
N VAL A 76 -1.95 -16.76 -1.02
CA VAL A 76 -1.08 -16.12 -0.03
C VAL A 76 -1.83 -15.01 0.76
N TYR A 77 -3.01 -14.62 0.29
CA TYR A 77 -3.86 -13.58 0.85
C TYR A 77 -5.03 -14.05 1.73
N PHE A 78 -5.36 -15.35 1.80
CA PHE A 78 -6.54 -15.81 2.58
C PHE A 78 -6.24 -16.75 3.74
N GLY A 79 -4.96 -17.07 4.02
CA GLY A 79 -4.60 -17.84 5.22
C GLY A 79 -4.90 -17.14 6.56
N SER A 80 -5.35 -15.88 6.53
CA SER A 80 -5.81 -15.15 7.73
C SER A 80 -7.34 -15.00 7.84
N TRP A 81 -8.09 -15.47 6.84
CA TRP A 81 -9.55 -15.48 6.80
C TRP A 81 -10.14 -16.90 6.73
N ILE A 82 -9.30 -17.91 6.50
CA ILE A 82 -9.70 -19.31 6.57
C ILE A 82 -9.55 -19.74 8.02
N ASP A 83 -10.69 -20.08 8.64
CA ASP A 83 -10.77 -20.66 9.97
C ASP A 83 -9.75 -21.78 10.17
N LYS A 84 -9.29 -21.89 11.43
CA LYS A 84 -8.27 -22.80 11.95
C LYS A 84 -8.51 -24.31 11.70
N ASP A 85 -9.53 -24.69 10.92
CA ASP A 85 -10.04 -26.06 10.79
C ASP A 85 -9.78 -26.75 9.44
N THR A 86 -8.89 -26.22 8.59
CA THR A 86 -8.52 -26.94 7.35
C THR A 86 -7.25 -27.77 7.55
N ALA A 87 -7.44 -28.96 8.12
CA ALA A 87 -6.45 -30.04 8.26
C ALA A 87 -5.88 -30.57 6.91
N GLU A 88 -6.21 -29.96 5.78
CA GLU A 88 -5.77 -30.36 4.44
C GLU A 88 -4.56 -29.57 3.89
N ILE A 89 -4.05 -28.56 4.62
CA ILE A 89 -2.87 -27.78 4.20
C ILE A 89 -1.57 -28.60 4.30
N SER A 90 -1.60 -29.76 4.97
CA SER A 90 -0.47 -30.71 5.09
C SER A 90 0.04 -31.28 3.77
N LYS A 91 -0.68 -31.08 2.65
CA LYS A 91 -0.24 -31.49 1.30
C LYS A 91 0.42 -30.38 0.46
N LEU A 92 0.53 -29.15 0.96
CA LEU A 92 1.29 -28.09 0.29
C LEU A 92 2.71 -28.03 0.86
N GLU A 93 3.52 -29.00 0.45
CA GLU A 93 4.94 -29.15 0.82
C GLU A 93 5.82 -28.05 0.17
N LYS A 94 5.51 -26.78 0.44
CA LYS A 94 6.48 -25.68 0.32
C LYS A 94 6.98 -25.39 1.73
N SER A 95 8.24 -25.74 2.00
CA SER A 95 8.95 -25.39 3.24
C SER A 95 8.64 -23.95 3.65
N TYR A 96 8.34 -23.73 4.94
CA TYR A 96 8.06 -22.40 5.52
C TYR A 96 9.09 -21.34 5.13
N LYS A 97 10.34 -21.76 4.89
CA LYS A 97 11.41 -20.91 4.34
C LYS A 97 11.04 -20.23 3.03
N THR A 98 10.40 -20.95 2.11
CA THR A 98 9.94 -20.43 0.82
C THR A 98 8.77 -19.45 1.01
N GLN A 99 7.84 -19.76 1.92
CA GLN A 99 6.71 -18.89 2.23
C GLN A 99 7.16 -17.56 2.85
N CYS A 100 8.11 -17.60 3.79
CA CYS A 100 8.72 -16.40 4.37
C CYS A 100 9.41 -15.54 3.29
N LYS A 101 10.15 -16.17 2.37
CA LYS A 101 10.79 -15.46 1.24
C LYS A 101 9.76 -14.79 0.33
N ASP A 102 8.65 -15.46 0.05
CA ASP A 102 7.56 -14.92 -0.78
C ASP A 102 6.89 -13.72 -0.11
N ILE A 103 6.58 -13.81 1.20
CA ILE A 103 6.02 -12.68 1.96
C ILE A 103 7.00 -11.50 2.00
N ALA A 104 8.29 -11.74 2.26
CA ALA A 104 9.32 -10.70 2.27
C ALA A 104 9.42 -9.96 0.91
N LEU A 105 9.32 -10.70 -0.20
CA LEU A 105 9.29 -10.10 -1.54
C LEU A 105 8.04 -9.24 -1.76
N VAL A 106 6.87 -9.67 -1.28
CA VAL A 106 5.63 -8.89 -1.35
C VAL A 106 5.75 -7.61 -0.52
N ILE A 107 6.23 -7.72 0.72
CA ILE A 107 6.50 -6.60 1.64
C ILE A 107 7.41 -5.56 0.97
N SER A 108 8.53 -6.01 0.37
CA SER A 108 9.48 -5.14 -0.31
C SER A 108 8.84 -4.41 -1.50
N LYS A 109 8.06 -5.13 -2.32
CA LYS A 109 7.35 -4.54 -3.47
C LYS A 109 6.29 -3.52 -3.04
N LYS A 110 5.44 -3.85 -2.06
CA LYS A 110 4.42 -2.93 -1.52
C LYS A 110 5.07 -1.69 -0.92
N SER A 111 6.17 -1.86 -0.17
CA SER A 111 6.93 -0.75 0.39
C SER A 111 7.59 0.14 -0.68
N LYS A 112 8.04 -0.44 -1.80
CA LYS A 112 8.57 0.34 -2.94
C LYS A 112 7.46 1.17 -3.60
N LYS A 113 6.28 0.59 -3.83
CA LYS A 113 5.11 1.33 -4.37
C LYS A 113 4.66 2.46 -3.45
N PHE A 114 4.60 2.19 -2.13
CA PHE A 114 4.31 3.22 -1.12
C PHE A 114 5.28 4.40 -1.21
N ARG A 115 6.59 4.13 -1.29
CA ARG A 115 7.61 5.19 -1.42
C ARG A 115 7.42 6.04 -2.67
N TYR A 116 7.12 5.44 -3.82
CA TYR A 116 6.86 6.20 -5.05
C TYR A 116 5.58 7.04 -4.95
N SER A 117 4.50 6.46 -4.42
CA SER A 117 3.25 7.19 -4.20
C SER A 117 3.46 8.38 -3.25
N LEU A 118 4.20 8.17 -2.15
CA LEU A 118 4.58 9.23 -1.22
C LEU A 118 5.38 10.35 -1.90
N PHE A 119 6.38 9.99 -2.71
CA PHE A 119 7.20 10.96 -3.42
C PHE A 119 6.37 11.82 -4.39
N ILE A 120 5.50 11.20 -5.19
CA ILE A 120 4.62 11.91 -6.12
C ILE A 120 3.62 12.79 -5.36
N PHE A 121 3.09 12.30 -4.25
CA PHE A 121 2.18 13.06 -3.39
C PHE A 121 2.84 14.33 -2.83
N ILE A 122 4.07 14.23 -2.31
CA ILE A 122 4.82 15.38 -1.81
C ILE A 122 5.08 16.39 -2.94
N LEU A 123 5.52 15.91 -4.11
CA LEU A 123 5.72 16.80 -5.27
C LEU A 123 4.42 17.49 -5.71
N ALA A 124 3.29 16.79 -5.69
CA ALA A 124 1.99 17.36 -6.00
C ALA A 124 1.59 18.47 -5.02
N ILE A 125 1.84 18.28 -3.72
CA ILE A 125 1.61 19.30 -2.71
C ILE A 125 2.51 20.52 -2.94
N LEU A 126 3.82 20.30 -3.12
CA LEU A 126 4.78 21.39 -3.33
C LEU A 126 4.44 22.20 -4.59
N TYR A 127 4.10 21.52 -5.69
CA TYR A 127 3.66 22.16 -6.92
C TYR A 127 2.36 22.95 -6.71
N GLY A 128 1.38 22.35 -6.03
CA GLY A 128 0.12 23.02 -5.70
C GLY A 128 0.32 24.28 -4.87
N LEU A 129 1.22 24.25 -3.88
CA LEU A 129 1.58 25.43 -3.07
C LEU A 129 2.30 26.49 -3.90
N PHE A 130 3.26 26.10 -4.74
CA PHE A 130 4.02 27.01 -5.59
C PHE A 130 3.10 27.75 -6.58
N VAL A 131 2.21 27.02 -7.27
CA VAL A 131 1.28 27.61 -8.26
C VAL A 131 0.28 28.56 -7.59
N ASN A 132 -0.13 28.26 -6.35
CA ASN A 132 -1.10 29.06 -5.60
C ASN A 132 -0.45 30.03 -4.61
N TRP A 133 0.88 30.23 -4.66
CA TRP A 133 1.61 31.09 -3.72
C TRP A 133 1.05 32.52 -3.65
N ASN A 134 0.67 33.10 -4.80
CA ASN A 134 0.05 34.42 -4.87
C ASN A 134 -1.36 34.50 -4.25
N ILE A 135 -2.06 33.38 -4.11
CA ILE A 135 -3.39 33.32 -3.48
C ILE A 135 -3.24 33.11 -1.97
N ILE A 136 -2.31 32.23 -1.57
CA ILE A 136 -2.00 31.96 -0.16
C ILE A 136 -1.40 33.21 0.50
N GLY A 137 -0.53 33.95 -0.19
CA GLY A 137 0.01 35.22 0.32
C GLY A 137 -1.05 36.29 0.58
N LYS A 138 -2.22 36.22 -0.08
CA LYS A 138 -3.37 37.12 0.17
C LYS A 138 -4.31 36.65 1.28
N LEU A 139 -4.16 35.41 1.76
CA LEU A 139 -4.91 34.88 2.91
C LEU A 139 -4.22 35.20 4.25
N PHE A 140 -2.94 35.58 4.21
CA PHE A 140 -2.11 35.91 5.37
C PHE A 140 -1.74 37.40 5.48
N CYS A 141 -2.26 38.25 4.57
CA CYS A 141 -2.21 39.72 4.64
C CYS A 141 -3.64 40.25 4.68
#